data_AF-A0A6J6R761-F1
#
_entry.id   AF-A0A6J6R761-F1
#
_cell.length_a   1.000
_cell.length_b   1.000
_cell.length_c   1.000
_cell.angle_alpha   90.00
_cell.angle_beta   90.00
_cell.angle_gamma   90.00
#
_symmetry.space_group_name_H-M   'P 1'
#
loop_
_entity.id
_entity.type
_entity.pdbx_description
1 polymer ?
#
loop_
_entity_poly.entity_id
_entity_poly.type
_entity_poly.pdbx_seq_one_letter_code
_entity_poly.pdbx_strand_id
1 'polypeptide(L)' 'MAAFGIEARHLRSFKSAADREIGLVEQVITPLLRQRSSEAKARAQEVERELAGLTLSLHGALVRAGLNRAR' A
#
# COMPACT_ATOMS: atom_id res chain seq x y z
N MET A 1 7.27 16.27 -8.95
CA MET A 1 7.61 15.55 -10.19
C MET A 1 7.26 16.33 -11.46
N ALA A 2 6.37 17.32 -11.41
CA ALA A 2 6.02 18.15 -12.57
C ALA A 2 7.23 18.86 -13.22
N ALA A 3 8.22 19.28 -12.42
CA ALA A 3 9.49 19.83 -12.93
C ALA A 3 10.28 18.86 -13.84
N PHE A 4 9.97 17.56 -13.78
CA PHE A 4 10.52 16.51 -14.65
C PHE A 4 9.51 16.05 -15.72
N GLY A 5 8.45 16.82 -16.00
CA GLY A 5 7.40 16.48 -16.97
C GLY A 5 6.34 15.50 -16.48
N ILE A 6 6.40 15.05 -15.22
CA ILE A 6 5.41 14.12 -14.66
C ILE A 6 4.25 14.91 -14.03
N GLU A 7 3.19 15.11 -14.83
CA GLU A 7 1.93 15.70 -14.42
C GLU A 7 1.00 14.76 -13.64
N ALA A 8 -0.02 15.32 -12.99
CA ALA A 8 -1.04 14.57 -12.25
C ALA A 8 -1.73 13.47 -13.08
N ARG A 9 -1.92 13.69 -14.39
CA ARG A 9 -2.53 12.69 -15.28
C ARG A 9 -1.71 11.40 -15.35
N HIS A 10 -0.38 11.49 -15.21
CA HIS A 10 0.56 10.36 -15.21
C HIS A 10 0.54 9.62 -13.87
N LEU A 11 0.09 10.27 -12.80
CA LEU A 11 -0.02 9.68 -11.47
C LEU A 11 -1.32 8.89 -11.27
N ARG A 12 -2.27 8.93 -12.22
CA ARG A 12 -3.54 8.20 -12.10
C ARG A 12 -3.35 6.68 -11.94
N SER A 13 -2.43 6.08 -12.69
CA SER A 13 -2.14 4.65 -12.57
C SER A 13 -1.51 4.30 -11.22
N PHE A 14 -0.65 5.16 -10.68
CA PHE A 14 -0.08 5.02 -9.33
C PHE A 14 -1.17 5.10 -8.27
N LYS A 15 -2.10 6.05 -8.39
CA LYS A 15 -3.26 6.13 -7.51
C LYS A 15 -4.11 4.85 -7.57
N SER A 16 -4.43 4.36 -8.77
CA SER A 16 -5.19 3.11 -8.90
C SER A 16 -4.47 1.89 -8.34
N ALA A 17 -3.12 1.87 -8.35
CA ALA A 17 -2.35 0.82 -7.70
C ALA A 17 -2.45 0.91 -6.17
N ALA A 18 -2.28 2.11 -5.61
CA ALA A 18 -2.45 2.35 -4.18
C ALA A 18 -3.86 2.00 -3.69
N ASP A 19 -4.91 2.37 -4.44
CA ASP A 19 -6.29 2.03 -4.09
C ASP A 19 -6.51 0.49 -4.03
N ARG A 20 -5.83 -0.28 -4.90
CA ARG A 20 -5.85 -1.77 -4.83
C ARG A 20 -5.11 -2.31 -3.62
N GLU A 21 -3.95 -1.75 -3.30
CA GLU A 21 -3.16 -2.12 -2.12
C GLU A 21 -3.96 -1.87 -0.83
N ILE A 22 -4.64 -0.73 -0.73
CA ILE A 22 -5.55 -0.41 0.39
C ILE A 22 -6.65 -1.47 0.50
N GLY A 23 -7.30 -1.82 -0.61
CA GLY A 23 -8.35 -2.84 -0.61
C GLY A 23 -7.89 -4.22 -0.09
N LEU A 24 -6.64 -4.61 -0.36
CA LEU A 24 -6.07 -5.84 0.18
C LEU A 24 -5.86 -5.77 1.70
N VAL A 25 -5.36 -4.64 2.21
CA VAL A 25 -5.21 -4.41 3.65
C VAL A 25 -6.58 -4.43 4.33
N GLU A 26 -7.56 -3.74 3.77
CA GLU A 26 -8.94 -3.69 4.27
C GLU A 26 -9.57 -5.09 4.38
N GLN A 27 -9.36 -5.96 3.39
CA GLN A 27 -9.83 -7.34 3.43
C GLN A 27 -9.29 -8.12 4.63
N VAL A 28 -8.03 -7.86 5.02
CA VAL A 28 -7.40 -8.53 6.16
C VAL A 28 -7.90 -7.97 7.50
N ILE A 29 -8.04 -6.66 7.64
CA ILE A 29 -8.38 -6.03 8.93
C ILE A 29 -9.89 -6.00 9.22
N THR A 30 -10.75 -6.05 8.18
CA THR A 30 -12.21 -5.98 8.34
C THR A 30 -12.77 -7.03 9.30
N PRO A 31 -12.38 -8.32 9.25
CA PRO A 31 -12.85 -9.32 10.21
C PRO A 31 -12.47 -9.01 11.66
N LEU A 32 -11.29 -8.43 11.90
CA LEU A 32 -10.82 -8.05 13.23
C LEU A 32 -11.68 -6.90 13.79
N LEU A 33 -11.93 -5.89 12.97
CA LEU A 33 -12.76 -4.74 13.35
C LEU A 33 -14.22 -5.14 13.67
N ARG A 34 -14.73 -6.22 13.05
CA ARG A 34 -16.08 -6.75 13.32
C ARG A 34 -16.25 -7.39 14.70
N GLN A 35 -15.17 -7.81 15.36
CA GLN A 35 -15.24 -8.46 16.68
C GLN A 35 -15.59 -7.49 17.83
N ARG A 36 -15.60 -6.17 17.57
CA ARG A 36 -16.06 -5.11 18.50
C ARG A 36 -15.43 -5.10 19.91
N SER A 37 -14.25 -5.69 20.09
CA SER A 37 -13.46 -5.55 21.33
C SER A 37 -12.32 -4.52 21.16
N SER A 38 -11.86 -3.94 22.28
CA SER A 38 -10.69 -3.05 22.28
C SER A 38 -9.41 -3.76 21.82
N GLU A 39 -9.24 -5.01 22.23
CA GLU A 39 -8.13 -5.87 21.82
C GLU A 39 -8.15 -6.13 20.30
N ALA A 40 -9.31 -6.47 19.73
CA ALA A 40 -9.42 -6.71 18.29
C ALA A 40 -9.15 -5.45 17.46
N LYS A 41 -9.53 -4.26 17.97
CA LYS A 41 -9.18 -2.98 17.33
C LYS A 41 -7.68 -2.71 17.39
N ALA A 42 -7.03 -2.95 18.53
CA ALA A 42 -5.58 -2.79 18.68
C ALA A 42 -4.84 -3.72 17.71
N ARG A 43 -5.27 -4.98 17.63
CA ARG A 43 -4.73 -5.97 16.69
C ARG A 43 -4.93 -5.57 15.23
N ALA A 44 -6.11 -5.04 14.87
CA ALA A 44 -6.37 -4.55 13.52
C ALA A 44 -5.40 -3.44 13.11
N GLN A 45 -5.16 -2.47 14.01
CA GLN A 45 -4.21 -1.38 13.77
C GLN A 45 -2.75 -1.85 13.68
N GLU A 46 -2.38 -2.86 14.44
CA GLU A 46 -1.05 -3.47 14.36
C GLU A 46 -0.82 -4.15 13.01
N VAL A 47 -1.78 -4.99 12.60
CA VAL A 47 -1.75 -5.66 11.29
C VAL A 47 -1.76 -4.65 10.14
N GLU A 48 -2.56 -3.59 10.24
CA GLU A 48 -2.57 -2.51 9.25
C GLU A 48 -1.17 -1.87 9.07
N ARG A 49 -0.50 -1.53 10.17
CA ARG A 49 0.85 -0.94 10.14
C ARG A 49 1.88 -1.89 9.55
N GLU A 50 1.84 -3.17 9.91
CA GLU A 50 2.75 -4.18 9.40
C GLU A 50 2.56 -4.38 7.88
N LEU A 51 1.32 -4.56 7.43
CA LEU A 51 1.01 -4.72 6.01
C LEU A 51 1.36 -3.48 5.19
N ALA A 52 1.14 -2.28 5.71
CA ALA A 52 1.54 -1.04 5.05
C ALA A 52 3.07 -0.99 4.86
N GLY A 53 3.84 -1.34 5.89
CA GLY A 53 5.31 -1.38 5.83
C GLY A 53 5.83 -2.42 4.83
N LEU A 54 5.25 -3.63 4.83
CA LEU A 54 5.59 -4.69 3.88
C LEU A 54 5.26 -4.28 2.44
N THR A 55 4.09 -3.67 2.21
CA THR A 55 3.66 -3.22 0.89
C THR A 55 4.60 -2.16 0.32
N LEU A 56 4.98 -1.16 1.12
CA LEU A 56 5.93 -0.13 0.69
C LEU A 56 7.32 -0.71 0.39
N SER A 57 7.77 -1.67 1.20
CA SER A 57 9.05 -2.36 1.01
C SER A 57 9.06 -3.17 -0.29
N LEU A 58 7.98 -3.92 -0.55
CA LEU A 58 7.79 -4.67 -1.79
C LEU A 58 7.76 -3.74 -3.01
N HIS A 59 6.98 -2.65 -2.94
CA HIS A 59 6.89 -1.66 -4.02
C HIS A 59 8.27 -1.10 -4.38
N GLY A 60 9.02 -0.64 -3.36
CA GLY A 60 10.38 -0.13 -3.57
C GLY A 60 11.33 -1.17 -4.16
N ALA A 61 11.22 -2.44 -3.73
CA ALA A 61 12.03 -3.52 -4.27
C ALA A 61 11.72 -3.80 -5.74
N LEU A 62 10.44 -3.86 -6.12
CA LEU A 62 10.00 -4.07 -7.50
C LEU A 62 10.43 -2.92 -8.43
N VAL A 63 10.30 -1.67 -7.98
CA VAL A 63 10.77 -0.50 -8.75
C VAL A 63 12.28 -0.56 -8.96
N ARG A 64 13.07 -0.82 -7.91
CA ARG A 64 14.53 -0.98 -8.03
C ARG A 64 14.91 -2.10 -8.99
N ALA A 65 14.26 -3.26 -8.88
CA ALA A 65 14.50 -4.38 -9.77
C ALA A 65 14.19 -4.05 -11.25
N GLY A 66 13.09 -3.33 -11.50
CA GLY A 66 12.72 -2.87 -12.84
C GLY A 66 13.72 -1.87 -13.44
N LEU A 67 14.17 -0.90 -12.63
CA LEU A 67 15.18 0.07 -13.06
C LEU A 67 16.53 -0.59 -13.36
N ASN A 68 16.92 -1.60 -12.59
CA ASN A 68 18.15 -2.36 -12.84
C ASN A 68 18.07 -3.21 -14.11
N ARG A 69 16.88 -3.72 -14.48
CA ARG A 69 16.68 -4.47 -15.73
C ARG A 69 16.78 -3.57 -16.97
N ALA A 70 16.40 -2.30 -16.85
CA ALA A 70 16.39 -1.34 -17.95
C ALA A 70 17.77 -0.67 -18.18
N ARG A 71 18.78 -0.97 -17.36
CA ARG A 71 20.17 -0.55 -17.52
C ARG A 71 20.97 -1.65 -18.20
#